data_AF-A0A6V7K164-F1
#
_entry.id   AF-A0A6V7K164-F1
#
_cell.length_a   1.000
_cell.length_b   1.000
_cell.length_c   1.000
_cell.angle_alpha   90.00
_cell.angle_beta   90.00
_cell.angle_gamma   90.00
#
_symmetry.space_group_name_H-M   'P 1'
#
loop_
_entity.id
_entity.type
_entity.pdbx_description
1 polymer ?
#
loop_
_entity_poly.entity_id
_entity_poly.type
_entity_poly.pdbx_seq_one_letter_code
_entity_poly.pdbx_strand_id
1 'polypeptide(L)'
;TYAFVNSSRSNDLGDQATLSSPVFNPTPPYSGDPNSPYYRSCQVRFFFHQYGTFSGSLGLYLVQKKHLEQSQRLWWSYGDNSDMWYNHVVSLPHIRY
;
A
#
# COMPACT_ATOMS: atom_id res chain seq x y z
N THR A 1 -14.15 4.56 10.88
CA THR A 1 -12.95 4.40 11.73
C THR A 1 -11.72 4.49 10.85
N TYR A 2 -10.68 5.20 11.26
CA TYR A 2 -9.44 5.37 10.49
C TYR A 2 -8.22 5.23 11.41
N ALA A 3 -7.07 4.86 10.84
CA ALA A 3 -5.79 4.92 11.52
C ALA A 3 -5.16 6.30 11.31
N PHE A 4 -4.47 6.84 12.32
CA PHE A 4 -3.88 8.18 12.27
C PHE A 4 -2.43 8.14 12.73
N VAL A 5 -1.57 8.88 12.03
CA VAL A 5 -0.17 9.07 12.38
C VAL A 5 0.07 10.57 12.56
N ASN A 6 0.56 10.98 13.73
CA ASN A 6 0.88 12.36 14.01
C ASN A 6 2.37 12.63 13.72
N SER A 7 2.66 13.30 12.61
CA SER A 7 4.03 13.65 12.20
C SER A 7 4.48 15.04 12.67
N SER A 8 3.58 15.85 13.25
CA SER A 8 3.88 17.25 13.63
C SER A 8 4.84 17.41 14.83
N ARG A 9 5.03 16.34 15.61
CA ARG A 9 5.87 16.34 16.82
C ARG A 9 7.11 15.44 16.71
N SER A 10 7.38 14.93 15.51
CA SER A 10 8.57 14.10 15.25
C SER A 10 9.80 14.98 15.32
N ASN A 11 10.52 14.95 16.44
CA ASN A 11 11.79 15.66 16.59
C ASN A 11 12.92 14.98 15.79
N ASP A 12 12.71 13.70 15.43
CA ASP A 12 13.66 12.90 14.66
C ASP A 12 13.17 12.74 13.22
N LEU A 13 14.00 13.17 12.27
CA LEU A 13 13.76 12.94 10.84
C LEU A 13 14.00 11.46 10.54
N GLY A 14 12.99 10.75 10.04
CA GLY A 14 13.11 9.35 9.62
C GLY A 14 12.25 8.33 10.38
N ASP A 15 11.44 8.77 11.34
CA ASP A 15 10.48 7.91 12.02
C ASP A 15 9.52 7.22 11.04
N GLN A 16 9.27 5.94 11.27
CA GLN A 16 8.41 5.10 10.44
C GLN A 16 7.38 4.37 11.28
N ALA A 17 6.13 4.39 10.81
CA ALA A 17 5.07 3.53 11.31
C ALA A 17 4.66 2.53 10.21
N THR A 18 4.55 1.25 10.56
CA THR A 18 4.15 0.18 9.63
C THR A 18 2.85 -0.46 10.08
N LEU A 19 1.88 -0.55 9.17
CA LEU A 19 0.67 -1.35 9.35
C LEU A 19 0.78 -2.62 8.49
N SER A 20 0.77 -3.78 9.14
CA SER A 20 0.84 -5.07 8.47
C SER A 20 -0.55 -5.70 8.33
N SER A 21 -0.86 -6.17 7.13
CA SER A 21 -2.07 -6.97 6.91
C SER A 21 -1.91 -8.40 7.45
N PRO A 22 -3.00 -9.17 7.57
CA PRO A 22 -2.92 -10.62 7.62
C PRO A 22 -2.18 -11.18 6.40
N VAL A 23 -1.76 -12.45 6.49
CA VAL A 23 -1.19 -13.18 5.35
C VAL A 23 -2.33 -13.62 4.43
N PHE A 24 -2.20 -13.32 3.14
CA PHE A 24 -3.15 -13.75 2.11
C PHE A 24 -2.52 -14.85 1.25
N ASN A 25 -3.38 -15.69 0.67
CA ASN A 25 -2.94 -16.63 -0.35
C ASN A 25 -2.50 -15.89 -1.63
N PRO A 26 -1.65 -16.51 -2.47
CA PRO A 26 -1.25 -15.95 -3.76
C PRO A 26 -2.44 -15.56 -4.63
N THR A 27 -2.26 -14.56 -5.50
CA THR A 27 -3.30 -14.15 -6.44
C THR A 27 -3.69 -15.33 -7.34
N PRO A 28 -4.99 -15.58 -7.56
CA PRO A 28 -5.42 -16.62 -8.48
C PRO A 28 -4.81 -16.44 -9.88
N PRO A 29 -4.45 -17.54 -10.58
CA PRO A 29 -3.75 -17.46 -11.86
C PRO A 29 -4.49 -16.64 -12.93
N TYR A 30 -5.81 -16.74 -12.96
CA TYR A 30 -6.67 -15.99 -13.88
C TYR A 30 -6.58 -14.47 -13.71
N SER A 31 -6.16 -13.99 -12.53
CA SER A 31 -6.00 -12.54 -12.29
C SER A 31 -4.84 -11.95 -13.09
N GLY A 32 -3.84 -12.78 -13.44
CA GLY A 32 -2.69 -12.39 -14.24
C GLY A 32 -2.85 -12.61 -15.74
N ASP A 33 -3.93 -13.25 -16.20
CA ASP A 33 -4.17 -13.55 -17.61
C ASP A 33 -4.96 -12.41 -18.28
N PRO A 34 -4.38 -11.68 -19.26
CA PRO A 34 -5.06 -10.60 -19.97
C PRO A 34 -6.32 -11.05 -20.73
N ASN A 35 -6.45 -12.33 -21.05
CA ASN A 35 -7.62 -12.89 -21.74
C ASN A 35 -8.71 -13.35 -20.78
N SER A 36 -8.44 -13.38 -19.47
CA SER A 36 -9.43 -13.78 -18.48
C SER A 36 -10.42 -12.64 -18.24
N PRO A 37 -11.73 -12.93 -18.10
CA PRO A 37 -12.71 -11.93 -17.64
C PRO A 37 -12.39 -11.40 -16.22
N TYR A 38 -11.50 -12.08 -15.48
CA TYR A 38 -11.07 -11.70 -14.14
C TYR A 38 -9.67 -11.07 -14.11
N TYR A 39 -9.14 -10.62 -15.25
CA TYR A 39 -7.86 -9.93 -15.31
C TYR A 39 -7.79 -8.74 -14.35
N ARG A 40 -6.74 -8.67 -13.51
CA ARG A 40 -6.52 -7.64 -12.47
C ARG A 40 -7.66 -7.51 -11.44
N SER A 41 -8.41 -8.58 -11.21
CA SER A 41 -9.48 -8.63 -10.20
C SER A 41 -8.96 -8.55 -8.76
N CYS A 42 -7.73 -9.00 -8.49
CA CYS A 42 -7.12 -8.92 -7.17
C CYS A 42 -6.55 -7.52 -6.94
N GLN A 43 -7.18 -6.76 -6.05
CA GLN A 43 -6.86 -5.34 -5.84
C GLN A 43 -6.81 -5.00 -4.36
N VAL A 44 -5.92 -4.08 -3.99
CA VAL A 44 -5.93 -3.39 -2.70
C VAL A 44 -6.59 -2.04 -2.91
N ARG A 45 -7.61 -1.73 -2.10
CA ARG A 45 -8.35 -0.47 -2.12
C ARG A 45 -8.22 0.18 -0.77
N PHE A 46 -7.83 1.44 -0.74
CA PHE A 46 -7.69 2.18 0.50
C PHE A 46 -7.96 3.65 0.28
N PHE A 47 -8.40 4.30 1.35
CA PHE A 47 -8.51 5.74 1.41
C PHE A 47 -7.33 6.29 2.22
N PHE A 48 -6.74 7.38 1.77
CA PHE A 48 -5.68 8.06 2.50
C PHE A 48 -5.91 9.57 2.50
N HIS A 49 -5.38 10.21 3.53
CA HIS A 49 -5.39 11.65 3.72
C HIS A 49 -4.04 12.05 4.31
N GLN A 50 -3.30 12.89 3.60
CA GLN A 50 -2.02 13.43 4.02
C GLN A 50 -2.16 14.94 4.05
N TYR A 51 -1.87 15.56 5.19
CA TYR A 51 -2.05 17.00 5.38
C TYR A 51 -0.93 17.57 6.26
N GLY A 52 -0.52 18.79 5.95
CA GLY A 52 0.50 19.54 6.68
C GLY A 52 1.89 19.43 6.07
N THR A 53 2.76 20.41 6.36
CA THR A 53 4.09 20.58 5.74
C THR A 53 5.05 19.42 6.00
N PHE A 54 4.83 18.69 7.10
CA PHE A 54 5.61 17.53 7.49
C PHE A 54 4.84 16.22 7.26
N SER A 55 3.89 16.21 6.33
CA SER A 55 3.23 14.99 5.88
C SER A 55 4.27 14.11 5.17
N GLY A 56 4.83 13.16 5.92
CA GLY A 56 5.83 12.22 5.43
C GLY A 56 5.30 11.33 4.30
N SER A 57 6.11 10.39 3.85
CA SER A 57 5.71 9.45 2.79
C SER A 57 4.76 8.36 3.31
N LEU A 58 3.73 8.04 2.52
CA LEU A 58 2.89 6.85 2.71
C LEU A 58 3.20 5.85 1.59
N GLY A 59 3.38 4.59 1.92
CA GLY A 59 3.70 3.54 0.94
C GLY A 59 2.93 2.26 1.17
N LEU A 60 2.51 1.63 0.08
CA LEU A 60 1.96 0.27 0.06
C LEU A 60 3.04 -0.68 -0.45
N TYR A 61 3.35 -1.69 0.35
CA TYR A 61 4.36 -2.69 0.04
C TYR A 61 3.72 -4.08 0.02
N LEU A 62 4.09 -4.87 -0.98
CA LEU A 62 3.82 -6.30 -1.05
C LEU A 62 4.98 -7.03 -0.39
N VAL A 63 4.71 -7.80 0.65
CA VAL A 63 5.71 -8.65 1.32
C VAL A 63 5.41 -10.10 1.00
N GLN A 64 6.28 -10.75 0.23
CA GLN A 64 6.19 -12.17 -0.09
C GLN A 64 6.97 -12.98 0.94
N LYS A 65 6.27 -13.88 1.65
CA LYS A 65 6.86 -14.78 2.64
C LYS A 65 7.44 -16.03 1.96
N LYS A 66 8.60 -15.89 1.32
CA LYS A 66 9.40 -17.02 0.82
C LYS A 66 10.49 -17.40 1.82
N HIS A 67 11.42 -18.28 1.42
CA HIS A 67 12.67 -18.54 2.15
C HIS A 67 13.45 -17.26 2.50
N LEU A 68 13.34 -16.22 1.67
CA LEU A 68 13.82 -14.87 1.94
C LEU A 68 12.63 -13.93 1.78
N GLU A 69 12.36 -13.09 2.78
CA GLU A 69 11.31 -12.08 2.67
C GLU A 69 11.66 -11.10 1.55
N GLN A 70 10.77 -11.00 0.57
CA GLN A 70 10.91 -10.08 -0.56
C GLN A 70 9.83 -9.02 -0.47
N SER A 71 10.23 -7.76 -0.31
CA SER A 71 9.33 -6.61 -0.31
C SER A 71 9.37 -5.86 -1.64
N GLN A 72 8.21 -5.63 -2.26
CA GLN A 72 8.06 -4.81 -3.45
C GLN A 72 7.15 -3.61 -3.14
N ARG A 73 7.58 -2.40 -3.48
CA ARG A 73 6.73 -1.21 -3.39
C ARG A 73 5.69 -1.24 -4.51
N LEU A 74 4.41 -1.34 -4.15
CA LEU A 74 3.31 -1.31 -5.11
C LEU A 74 2.83 0.11 -5.39
N TRP A 75 2.86 0.97 -4.37
CA TRP A 75 2.41 2.35 -4.47
C TRP A 75 3.10 3.21 -3.41
N TRP A 76 3.22 4.50 -3.69
CA TRP A 76 3.69 5.48 -2.72
C TRP A 76 3.12 6.87 -3.03
N SER A 77 2.99 7.68 -1.99
CA SER A 77 2.65 9.10 -2.04
C SER A 77 3.55 9.86 -1.08
N TYR A 78 3.86 11.10 -1.44
CA TYR A 78 4.66 12.01 -0.64
C TYR A 78 4.06 13.42 -0.74
N GLY A 79 3.97 14.11 0.40
CA GLY A 79 3.71 15.55 0.40
C GLY A 79 2.40 15.96 -0.25
N ASP A 80 1.30 15.26 0.05
CA ASP A 80 -0.02 15.78 -0.27
C ASP A 80 -0.32 16.95 0.68
N ASN A 81 -0.54 18.13 0.10
CA ASN A 81 -0.88 19.35 0.82
C ASN A 81 -2.36 19.70 0.67
N SER A 82 -3.16 18.79 0.12
CA SER A 82 -4.60 18.98 0.03
C SER A 82 -5.29 18.40 1.28
N ASP A 83 -6.25 19.14 1.80
CA ASP A 83 -7.08 18.71 2.92
C ASP A 83 -8.27 17.88 2.41
N MET A 84 -7.97 16.78 1.70
CA MET A 84 -8.95 15.94 1.04
C MET A 84 -8.60 14.45 1.14
N TRP A 85 -9.64 13.62 1.18
CA TRP A 85 -9.50 12.17 1.18
C TRP A 85 -9.40 11.63 -0.25
N TYR A 86 -8.39 10.81 -0.49
CA TYR A 86 -8.17 10.16 -1.78
C TYR A 86 -8.49 8.68 -1.72
N ASN A 87 -9.14 8.17 -2.76
CA ASN A 87 -9.33 6.74 -2.97
C ASN A 87 -8.27 6.23 -3.95
N HIS A 88 -7.51 5.21 -3.55
CA HIS A 88 -6.56 4.56 -4.42
C HIS A 88 -6.85 3.07 -4.57
N VAL A 89 -6.73 2.58 -5.81
CA VAL A 89 -6.93 1.18 -6.17
C VAL A 89 -5.66 0.66 -6.82
N VAL A 90 -5.05 -0.35 -6.22
CA VAL A 90 -3.81 -0.95 -6.70
C VAL A 90 -4.08 -2.39 -7.07
N SER A 91 -3.93 -2.74 -8.35
CA SER A 91 -3.98 -4.13 -8.78
C SER A 91 -2.74 -4.87 -8.29
N LEU A 92 -2.94 -6.04 -7.70
CA LEU A 92 -1.84 -6.88 -7.27
C LEU A 92 -1.16 -7.49 -8.50
N PRO A 93 0.19 -7.59 -8.50
CA PRO A 93 0.89 -8.32 -9.55
C PRO A 93 0.53 -9.80 -9.48
N HIS A 94 0.88 -10.55 -10.52
CA HIS A 94 0.70 -11.99 -10.54
C HIS A 94 1.69 -12.67 -9.59
N ILE A 95 1.21 -13.01 -8.38
CA ILE A 95 1.97 -13.69 -7.33
C ILE A 95 1.74 -15.19 -7.46
N ARG A 96 2.82 -15.97 -7.58
CA ARG A 96 2.77 -17.42 -7.83
C ARG A 96 3.06 -18.28 -6.59
N TYR A 97 3.53 -17.68 -5.50
CA TYR A 97 4.09 -18.36 -4.33
C TYR A 97 4.09 -17.44 -3.10
#